data_AF-A0A4Q5QFH9-F1
#
_entry.id   AF-A0A4Q5QFH9-F1
#
_cell.length_a   1.000
_cell.length_b   1.000
_cell.length_c   1.000
_cell.angle_alpha   90.00
_cell.angle_beta   90.00
_cell.angle_gamma   90.00
#
_symmetry.space_group_name_H-M   'P 1'
#
loop_
_entity.id
_entity.type
_entity.pdbx_description
1 polymer ?
#
loop_
_entity_poly.entity_id
_entity_poly.type
_entity_poly.pdbx_seq_one_letter_code
_entity_poly.pdbx_strand_id
1 'polypeptide(L)' 'MATRIVYSDDSKPGITRRKVRNGWAYYDAGGDRITDRDEIDRLNAIGLPPAYRDAWFNPRANGHIQAVGWD' A
#
# COMPACT_ATOMS: atom_id res chain seq x y z
N MET A 1 -23.80 -1.91 0.20
CA MET A 1 -23.42 -3.15 -0.54
C MET A 1 -22.22 -3.75 0.16
N ALA A 2 -22.29 -5.02 0.59
CA ALA A 2 -21.16 -5.66 1.25
C ALA A 2 -20.06 -5.91 0.20
N THR A 3 -18.92 -5.24 0.33
CA THR A 3 -17.80 -5.41 -0.58
C THR A 3 -17.22 -6.82 -0.38
N ARG A 4 -17.22 -7.61 -1.46
CA ARG A 4 -16.64 -8.96 -1.46
C ARG A 4 -15.13 -8.86 -1.15
N ILE A 5 -14.66 -9.61 -0.16
CA ILE A 5 -13.23 -9.70 0.16
C ILE A 5 -12.49 -10.39 -0.99
N VAL A 6 -11.34 -9.86 -1.37
CA VAL A 6 -10.42 -10.45 -2.35
C VAL A 6 -9.24 -11.07 -1.61
N TYR A 7 -8.93 -12.32 -1.94
CA TYR A 7 -7.72 -12.97 -1.48
C TYR A 7 -6.53 -12.54 -2.34
N SER A 8 -5.53 -11.92 -1.71
CA SER A 8 -4.31 -11.42 -2.32
C SER A 8 -3.15 -11.63 -1.36
N ASP A 9 -2.06 -12.17 -1.86
CA ASP A 9 -0.82 -12.36 -1.13
C ASP A 9 0.27 -11.45 -1.71
N ASP A 10 1.30 -11.20 -0.90
CA ASP A 10 2.42 -10.29 -1.16
C ASP A 10 3.44 -10.83 -2.18
N SER A 11 3.29 -12.08 -2.66
CA SER A 11 4.10 -12.58 -3.78
C SER A 11 3.71 -11.94 -5.12
N LYS A 12 2.54 -11.28 -5.18
CA LYS A 12 2.07 -10.55 -6.36
C LYS A 12 2.56 -9.10 -6.34
N PRO A 13 2.78 -8.48 -7.51
CA PRO A 13 3.09 -7.05 -7.57
C PRO A 13 2.07 -6.22 -6.80
N GLY A 14 2.57 -5.40 -5.88
CA GLY A 14 1.76 -4.52 -5.03
C GLY A 14 2.24 -3.08 -5.11
N ILE A 15 1.55 -2.24 -4.35
CA ILE A 15 1.96 -0.86 -4.15
C ILE A 15 3.13 -0.84 -3.17
N THR A 16 4.14 -0.02 -3.44
CA THR A 16 5.27 0.20 -2.53
C THR A 16 5.26 1.64 -2.02
N ARG A 17 6.06 1.93 -0.99
CA ARG A 17 6.26 3.31 -0.52
C ARG A 17 7.74 3.65 -0.39
N ARG A 18 8.07 4.93 -0.52
CA ARG A 18 9.40 5.49 -0.23
C ARG A 18 9.27 6.70 0.67
N LYS A 19 10.21 6.84 1.61
CA LYS A 19 10.23 7.97 2.53
C LYS A 19 10.54 9.25 1.77
N VAL A 20 9.75 10.29 2.00
CA VAL A 20 9.98 11.64 1.48
C VAL A 20 10.03 12.63 2.64
N ARG A 21 10.36 13.90 2.33
CA ARG A 21 10.61 14.94 3.35
C ARG A 21 9.49 15.04 4.40
N ASN A 22 8.23 14.91 4.00
CA ASN A 22 7.05 15.06 4.86
C ASN A 22 6.10 13.84 4.81
N GLY A 23 6.64 12.61 4.84
CA GLY A 23 5.84 11.38 4.90
C GLY A 23 6.26 10.33 3.89
N TRP A 24 5.28 9.78 3.16
CA TRP A 24 5.48 8.70 2.20
C TRP A 24 5.04 9.09 0.79
N ALA A 25 5.82 8.71 -0.21
CA ALA A 25 5.37 8.63 -1.59
C ALA A 25 5.07 7.17 -1.94
N TYR A 26 3.94 6.94 -2.61
CA TYR A 26 3.50 5.61 -3.02
C TYR A 26 3.70 5.39 -4.51
N TYR A 27 3.96 4.14 -4.88
CA TYR A 27 4.24 3.72 -6.24
C TYR A 27 3.43 2.47 -6.54
N ASP A 28 2.82 2.40 -7.72
CA ASP A 28 2.06 1.24 -8.13
C ASP A 28 2.96 0.04 -8.48
N ALA A 29 2.33 -1.06 -8.88
CA ALA A 29 3.02 -2.28 -9.28
C ALA A 29 3.93 -2.13 -10.51
N GLY A 30 3.69 -1.11 -11.36
CA GLY A 30 4.54 -0.75 -12.49
C GLY A 30 5.70 0.17 -12.11
N GLY A 31 5.69 0.72 -10.89
CA GLY A 31 6.67 1.68 -10.39
C GLY A 31 6.29 3.14 -10.67
N ASP A 32 5.10 3.40 -11.20
CA ASP A 32 4.62 4.76 -11.43
C ASP A 32 4.16 5.39 -10.13
N ARG A 33 4.43 6.69 -9.99
CA ARG A 33 4.11 7.42 -8.76
C ARG A 33 2.59 7.64 -8.68
N ILE A 34 2.00 7.15 -7.59
CA ILE A 34 0.60 7.43 -7.28
C ILE A 34 0.49 8.88 -6.79
N THR A 35 -0.34 9.67 -7.47
CA THR A 35 -0.61 11.08 -7.14
C THR A 35 -2.06 11.35 -6.77
N ASP A 36 -2.93 10.34 -6.95
CA ASP A 36 -4.32 10.37 -6.49
C ASP A 36 -4.36 10.51 -4.97
N ARG A 37 -5.03 11.56 -4.50
CA ARG A 37 -5.13 11.91 -3.08
C ARG A 37 -5.94 10.91 -2.29
N ASP A 38 -7.02 10.38 -2.86
CA ASP A 38 -7.89 9.43 -2.15
C ASP A 38 -7.17 8.10 -1.92
N GLU A 39 -6.39 7.66 -2.91
CA GLU A 39 -5.58 6.45 -2.80
C GLU A 39 -4.42 6.63 -1.81
N ILE A 40 -3.75 7.80 -1.83
CA ILE A 40 -2.70 8.12 -0.84
C ILE A 40 -3.28 8.12 0.58
N ASP A 41 -4.45 8.72 0.78
CA ASP A 41 -5.08 8.82 2.10
C ASP A 41 -5.55 7.43 2.58
N ARG A 42 -6.07 6.58 1.69
CA ARG A 42 -6.33 5.15 1.97
C ARG A 42 -5.07 4.43 2.44
N LEU A 43 -3.95 4.58 1.72
CA LEU A 43 -2.70 3.89 2.03
C LEU A 43 -2.07 4.38 3.34
N ASN A 44 -2.20 5.67 3.65
CA ASN A 44 -1.78 6.23 4.94
C ASN A 44 -2.63 5.69 6.09
N ALA A 45 -3.94 5.53 5.88
CA ALA A 45 -4.87 5.02 6.90
C ALA A 45 -4.60 3.56 7.32
N ILE A 46 -3.90 2.78 6.48
CA ILE A 46 -3.46 1.42 6.84
C ILE A 46 -2.51 1.44 8.06
N GLY A 47 -1.79 2.53 8.29
CA GLY A 47 -0.99 2.71 9.51
C GLY A 47 0.25 1.83 9.60
N LEU A 48 0.83 1.40 8.48
CA LEU A 48 2.03 0.57 8.47
C LEU A 48 3.21 1.31 9.15
N PRO A 49 3.81 0.76 10.23
CA PRO A 49 4.87 1.41 11.00
C PRO A 49 6.04 1.91 10.15
N PRO A 50 6.65 3.07 10.48
CA PRO A 50 7.73 3.66 9.69
C PRO A 50 9.08 2.93 9.79
N ALA A 51 9.21 1.95 10.69
CA ALA A 51 10.43 1.18 10.89
C ALA A 51 10.66 0.13 9.79
N TYR A 52 9.61 -0.33 9.11
CA TYR A 52 9.74 -1.29 8.01
C TYR A 52 10.46 -0.67 6.81
N ARG A 53 11.52 -1.34 6.35
CA ARG A 53 12.37 -0.92 5.24
C ARG A 53 11.72 -1.24 3.89
N ASP A 54 11.15 -2.44 3.78
CA ASP A 54 10.40 -2.89 2.63
C ASP A 54 8.92 -3.01 2.99
N ALA A 55 8.05 -2.52 2.12
CA ALA A 55 6.62 -2.48 2.35
C ALA A 55 5.87 -2.86 1.08
N TRP A 56 4.92 -3.78 1.25
CA TRP A 56 3.95 -4.16 0.24
C TRP A 56 2.56 -3.70 0.69
N PHE A 57 1.82 -3.06 -0.21
CA PHE A 57 0.44 -2.65 0.00
C PHE A 57 -0.44 -3.28 -1.06
N ASN A 58 -1.63 -3.72 -0.65
CA ASN A 58 -2.58 -4.31 -1.57
C ASN A 58 -3.12 -3.24 -2.55
N PRO A 59 -3.06 -3.48 -3.88
CA PRO A 59 -3.66 -2.59 -4.87
C PRO A 59 -5.19 -2.45 -4.72
N ARG A 60 -5.84 -3.38 -4.03
CA ARG A 60 -7.29 -3.37 -3.81
C ARG A 60 -7.65 -3.07 -2.36
N ALA A 61 -8.50 -2.07 -2.18
CA ALA A 61 -9.05 -1.67 -0.88
C ALA A 61 -9.81 -2.77 -0.14
N ASN A 62 -10.29 -3.80 -0.85
CA ASN A 62 -11.01 -4.94 -0.30
C ASN A 62 -10.19 -6.23 -0.19
N GLY A 63 -8.87 -6.12 -0.24
CA GLY A 63 -7.96 -7.21 0.06
C GLY A 63 -8.04 -7.65 1.51
N HIS A 64 -8.01 -8.96 1.78
CA HIS A 64 -7.97 -9.47 3.15
C HIS A 64 -6.70 -9.09 3.92
N ILE A 65 -5.56 -8.99 3.23
CA ILE A 65 -4.33 -8.35 3.70
C ILE A 65 -4.24 -7.00 3.00
N GLN A 66 -4.04 -5.94 3.77
CA GLN A 66 -3.90 -4.58 3.25
C GLN A 66 -2.44 -4.14 3.11
N ALA A 67 -1.56 -4.59 4.00
CA ALA A 67 -0.13 -4.35 3.88
C ALA A 67 0.72 -5.41 4.61
N VAL A 68 1.96 -5.55 4.16
CA VAL A 68 3.03 -6.34 4.78
C VAL A 68 4.28 -5.46 4.85
N GLY A 69 5.09 -5.63 5.89
CA GLY A 69 6.36 -4.92 6.05
C GLY A 69 7.46 -5.83 6.58
N TRP A 70 8.69 -5.58 6.12
CA TRP A 70 9.91 -6.27 6.54
C TRP A 70 10.94 -5.27 7.09
N ASP A 71 11.73 -5.70 8.07
CA ASP A 71 12.74 -4.89 8.78
C ASP A 71 14.18 -5.10 8.32
#